data_AF-A0A5D2EM66-F1
#
_entry.id   AF-A0A5D2EM66-F1
#
_cell.length_a   1.000
_cell.length_b   1.000
_cell.length_c   1.000
_cell.angle_alpha   90.00
_cell.angle_beta   90.00
_cell.angle_gamma   90.00
#
_symmetry.space_group_name_H-M   'P 1'
#
loop_
_entity.id
_entity.type
_entity.pdbx_description
1 polymer ?
#
loop_
_entity_poly.entity_id
_entity_poly.type
_entity_poly.pdbx_seq_one_letter_code
_entity_poly.pdbx_strand_id
1 'polypeptide(L)'
;MGVKEIITAISVLLLLFPSTVKPRAVGGAQPAGSAQSAGGAQGGAQGGAPGGGGGVTLDVVAQFGAKPDEKTDLSQPLLNAWKEACASPAPSKIVIPAGTFLLSRAVLEGPCKGPVDIQVQGTIKAPPDPSHFKDDIWVMFNHIEGFTMSGGGIFDGQGALAWSKNDCHKNKKCTLFPINIRFNFLTNAYIHDITTKDSKQFNVNVLGCKNITFEHFTVTNPEHSLNTDGIHIGRSDGVTILHSEIKTGDDCVSLGDGSKNVVVNGISCGPGHGISIGSLGKFQGEEPVAGIKIANCTITNTMNGVRIKSWPASYPGTASDMHFEDITMDNVSNPIIIDQQYCPWNQCDLKNPSRIKLSNISFKNIRGTAAGKEAVKLFCSAGFPCEGVELADIDLTYTGPDGPAISQCSNVSPKLSGKQNPPICAAPAATSPGGQAGPAKASPGGKASPGGQAGPSKASPGGKASPGATA
;
A
#
# COMPACT_ATOMS: atom_id res chain seq x y z
N MET A 1 42.42 30.04 17.12
CA MET A 1 43.48 29.02 16.95
C MET A 1 43.20 27.88 17.92
N GLY A 2 43.26 26.62 17.47
CA GLY A 2 43.17 25.44 18.33
C GLY A 2 42.05 24.47 17.94
N VAL A 3 42.37 23.55 17.03
CA VAL A 3 41.57 22.39 16.60
C VAL A 3 41.81 21.25 17.59
N LYS A 4 40.75 20.68 18.19
CA LYS A 4 40.56 19.23 18.40
C LYS A 4 39.28 18.91 19.19
N GLU A 5 38.57 17.91 18.66
CA GLU A 5 37.63 16.97 19.31
C GLU A 5 36.22 17.46 19.72
N ILE A 6 35.21 17.01 18.96
CA ILE A 6 34.21 16.02 19.39
C ILE A 6 33.59 15.42 18.11
N ILE A 7 33.81 14.11 17.91
CA ILE A 7 33.11 13.23 16.95
C ILE A 7 32.13 12.39 17.79
N THR A 8 30.89 12.17 17.34
CA THR A 8 30.33 10.83 17.00
C THR A 8 28.82 10.90 16.71
N ALA A 9 28.41 10.13 15.67
CA ALA A 9 27.10 9.53 15.41
C ALA A 9 26.18 10.15 14.34
N ILE A 10 26.61 10.11 13.07
CA ILE A 10 25.73 9.85 11.90
C ILE A 10 26.47 8.89 10.95
N SER A 11 25.75 7.90 10.43
CA SER A 11 26.13 6.90 9.40
C SER A 11 26.99 5.72 9.85
N VAL A 12 26.47 4.50 9.68
CA VAL A 12 27.08 3.36 8.97
C VAL A 12 26.04 2.22 8.95
N LEU A 13 25.61 1.78 7.76
CA LEU A 13 25.86 0.39 7.34
C LEU A 13 25.77 0.27 5.82
N LEU A 14 26.93 0.40 5.20
CA LEU A 14 27.26 -0.03 3.83
C LEU A 14 28.66 -0.63 3.94
N LEU A 15 28.79 -1.95 3.80
CA LEU A 15 30.06 -2.68 3.63
C LEU A 15 29.78 -3.79 2.61
N LEU A 16 30.22 -3.66 1.35
CA LEU A 16 31.55 -3.99 0.78
C LEU A 16 31.62 -5.42 0.22
N PHE A 17 31.64 -5.53 -1.11
CA PHE A 17 32.51 -6.46 -1.86
C PHE A 17 32.98 -5.77 -3.16
N PRO A 18 34.26 -5.89 -3.55
CA PRO A 18 34.78 -5.30 -4.77
C PRO A 18 34.46 -6.20 -5.97
N SER A 19 33.70 -5.66 -6.94
CA SER A 19 33.49 -6.31 -8.24
C SER A 19 34.60 -5.90 -9.20
N THR A 20 35.55 -6.80 -9.45
CA THR A 20 36.43 -6.75 -10.62
C THR A 20 35.86 -7.66 -11.70
N VAL A 21 35.07 -7.11 -12.61
CA VAL A 21 34.72 -7.78 -13.88
C VAL A 21 35.09 -6.86 -15.03
N LYS A 22 36.05 -7.32 -15.84
CA LYS A 22 36.50 -6.68 -17.08
C LYS A 22 35.37 -6.67 -18.12
N PRO A 23 35.30 -5.64 -18.98
CA PRO A 23 34.34 -5.61 -20.09
C PRO A 23 34.76 -6.63 -21.17
N ARG A 24 33.83 -7.47 -21.61
CA ARG A 24 33.98 -8.31 -22.81
C ARG A 24 33.32 -7.61 -23.99
N ALA A 25 34.02 -7.65 -25.10
CA ALA A 25 33.77 -6.89 -26.32
C ALA A 25 32.40 -7.15 -26.97
N VAL A 26 31.93 -6.07 -27.58
CA VAL A 26 30.78 -5.95 -28.49
C VAL A 26 30.96 -6.87 -29.70
N GLY A 27 29.92 -7.66 -30.00
CA GLY A 27 29.83 -8.47 -31.20
C GLY A 27 28.46 -8.32 -31.86
N GLY A 28 28.44 -7.59 -32.98
CA GLY A 28 27.58 -7.79 -34.16
C GLY A 28 26.07 -7.91 -33.97
N ALA A 29 25.36 -6.81 -34.23
CA ALA A 29 23.95 -6.83 -34.61
C ALA A 29 23.80 -7.14 -36.11
N GLN A 30 22.85 -8.02 -36.46
CA GLN A 30 22.18 -8.08 -37.77
C GLN A 30 20.76 -8.69 -37.61
N PRO A 31 19.82 -8.43 -38.55
CA PRO A 31 18.55 -7.80 -38.19
C PRO A 31 17.34 -8.74 -38.09
N ALA A 32 16.32 -8.22 -37.42
CA ALA A 32 14.99 -8.78 -37.28
C ALA A 32 14.28 -8.97 -38.64
N GLY A 33 13.83 -10.19 -38.89
CA GLY A 33 12.88 -10.54 -39.95
C GLY A 33 11.44 -10.51 -39.45
N SER A 34 10.60 -9.87 -40.25
CA SER A 34 9.15 -9.68 -40.18
C SER A 34 8.30 -10.79 -39.52
N ALA A 35 7.41 -10.36 -38.62
CA ALA A 35 6.26 -11.13 -38.17
C ALA A 35 5.16 -11.16 -39.24
N GLN A 36 4.63 -12.35 -39.52
CA GLN A 36 3.36 -12.57 -40.20
C GLN A 36 2.44 -13.38 -39.30
N SER A 37 1.16 -13.04 -39.40
CA SER A 37 0.03 -13.45 -38.57
C SER A 37 -0.59 -14.79 -38.95
N ALA A 38 -1.33 -15.32 -37.98
CA ALA A 38 -2.56 -16.12 -38.08
C ALA A 38 -2.43 -17.64 -38.18
N GLY A 39 -3.16 -18.31 -37.28
CA GLY A 39 -3.43 -19.74 -37.33
C GLY A 39 -3.95 -20.24 -35.99
N GLY A 40 -5.27 -20.21 -35.81
CA GLY A 40 -5.91 -20.82 -34.64
C GLY A 40 -5.77 -22.34 -34.62
N ALA A 41 -5.69 -22.91 -33.42
CA ALA A 41 -5.98 -24.31 -33.18
C ALA A 41 -6.47 -24.50 -31.74
N GLN A 42 -7.72 -24.97 -31.63
CA GLN A 42 -8.24 -25.61 -30.44
C GLN A 42 -7.39 -26.86 -30.13
N GLY A 43 -6.96 -27.01 -28.89
CA GLY A 43 -6.25 -28.19 -28.40
C GLY A 43 -6.57 -28.38 -26.93
N GLY A 44 -7.14 -29.54 -26.59
CA GLY A 44 -7.83 -29.79 -25.33
C GLY A 44 -6.94 -29.78 -24.09
N ALA A 45 -7.56 -29.35 -22.99
CA ALA A 45 -7.07 -29.56 -21.65
C ALA A 45 -6.99 -31.06 -21.36
N GLN A 46 -5.78 -31.57 -21.15
CA GLN A 46 -5.56 -32.80 -20.39
C GLN A 46 -4.81 -32.43 -19.13
N GLY A 47 -5.51 -32.59 -18.00
CA GLY A 47 -4.96 -32.49 -16.66
C GLY A 47 -3.92 -33.59 -16.45
N GLY A 48 -2.67 -33.18 -16.27
CA GLY A 48 -1.66 -33.99 -15.61
C GLY A 48 -1.74 -33.73 -14.11
N ALA A 49 -2.18 -34.75 -13.35
CA ALA A 49 -2.02 -34.74 -11.90
C ALA A 49 -0.51 -34.63 -11.56
N PRO A 50 -0.14 -33.89 -10.49
CA PRO A 50 1.27 -33.69 -10.17
C PRO A 50 1.90 -34.99 -9.69
N GLY A 51 3.04 -35.33 -10.28
CA GLY A 51 3.90 -36.41 -9.79
C GLY A 51 4.31 -36.13 -8.35
N GLY A 52 4.01 -37.07 -7.45
CA GLY A 52 4.38 -37.03 -6.05
C GLY A 52 5.90 -37.09 -5.85
N GLY A 53 6.54 -35.93 -5.78
CA GLY A 53 7.80 -35.74 -5.06
C GLY A 53 7.46 -35.33 -3.63
N GLY A 54 7.90 -36.11 -2.64
CA GLY A 54 7.56 -35.89 -1.23
C GLY A 54 8.01 -34.53 -0.71
N GLY A 55 7.12 -33.54 -0.71
CA GLY A 55 7.34 -32.26 -0.06
C GLY A 55 7.29 -32.40 1.46
N VAL A 56 8.09 -31.61 2.17
CA VAL A 56 8.12 -31.61 3.64
C VAL A 56 6.99 -30.72 4.16
N THR A 57 6.14 -31.24 5.05
CA THR A 57 5.11 -30.43 5.74
C THR A 57 5.47 -30.25 7.21
N LEU A 58 5.66 -29.00 7.61
CA LEU A 58 6.11 -28.57 8.93
C LEU A 58 4.97 -27.83 9.65
N ASP A 59 4.35 -28.49 10.62
CA ASP A 59 3.30 -27.88 11.44
C ASP A 59 3.92 -27.24 12.69
N VAL A 60 3.75 -25.92 12.84
CA VAL A 60 4.38 -25.15 13.94
C VAL A 60 3.89 -25.58 15.33
N VAL A 61 2.68 -26.12 15.45
CA VAL A 61 2.13 -26.62 16.72
C VAL A 61 2.64 -28.03 16.98
N ALA A 62 2.40 -28.95 16.03
CA ALA A 62 2.68 -30.37 16.24
C ALA A 62 4.17 -30.69 16.33
N GLN A 63 5.01 -29.95 15.60
CA GLN A 63 6.44 -30.26 15.49
C GLN A 63 7.33 -29.25 16.22
N PHE A 64 6.89 -28.00 16.36
CA PHE A 64 7.71 -26.92 16.92
C PHE A 64 7.15 -26.32 18.23
N GLY A 65 6.04 -26.85 18.73
CA GLY A 65 5.50 -26.52 20.05
C GLY A 65 4.84 -25.14 20.16
N ALA A 66 4.44 -24.54 19.04
CA ALA A 66 3.61 -23.32 19.06
C ALA A 66 2.30 -23.56 19.81
N LYS A 67 1.78 -22.54 20.49
CA LYS A 67 0.53 -22.63 21.25
C LYS A 67 -0.46 -21.55 20.80
N PRO A 68 -1.67 -21.91 20.39
CA PRO A 68 -2.72 -20.94 20.06
C PRO A 68 -3.41 -20.43 21.35
N ASP A 69 -2.66 -19.80 22.24
CA ASP A 69 -3.13 -19.36 23.57
C ASP A 69 -3.06 -17.84 23.78
N GLU A 70 -2.73 -17.08 22.73
CA GLU A 70 -2.49 -15.62 22.74
C GLU A 70 -1.42 -15.12 23.74
N LYS A 71 -0.64 -16.02 24.33
CA LYS A 71 0.31 -15.70 25.42
C LYS A 71 1.72 -16.18 25.10
N THR A 72 1.83 -17.37 24.55
CA THR A 72 3.09 -17.99 24.17
C THR A 72 3.51 -17.45 22.80
N ASP A 73 4.72 -16.91 22.72
CA ASP A 73 5.22 -16.28 21.51
C ASP A 73 5.52 -17.32 20.40
N LEU A 74 4.88 -17.15 19.24
CA LEU A 74 5.05 -17.94 18.02
C LEU A 74 6.41 -17.73 17.35
N SER A 75 7.14 -16.67 17.70
CA SER A 75 8.38 -16.28 17.00
C SER A 75 9.37 -17.44 16.87
N GLN A 76 9.73 -18.10 17.98
CA GLN A 76 10.73 -19.17 17.93
C GLN A 76 10.24 -20.45 17.21
N PRO A 77 9.03 -20.98 17.48
CA PRO A 77 8.50 -22.10 16.71
C PRO A 77 8.45 -21.83 15.19
N LEU A 78 7.98 -20.65 14.78
CA LEU A 78 7.91 -20.28 13.38
C LEU A 78 9.29 -20.15 12.73
N LEU A 79 10.26 -19.51 13.41
CA LEU A 79 11.62 -19.36 12.90
C LEU A 79 12.34 -20.72 12.78
N ASN A 80 12.07 -21.65 13.68
CA ASN A 80 12.62 -23.01 13.59
C ASN A 80 12.04 -23.78 12.39
N ALA A 81 10.72 -23.74 12.21
CA ALA A 81 10.06 -24.34 11.05
C ALA A 81 10.58 -23.73 9.74
N TRP A 82 10.74 -22.40 9.69
CA TRP A 82 11.31 -21.69 8.55
C TRP A 82 12.72 -22.14 8.22
N LYS A 83 13.59 -22.24 9.22
CA LYS A 83 14.97 -22.69 9.03
C LYS A 83 15.05 -24.08 8.42
N GLU A 84 14.18 -24.99 8.84
CA GLU A 84 14.13 -26.36 8.29
C GLU A 84 13.59 -26.37 6.86
N ALA A 85 12.45 -25.70 6.59
CA ALA A 85 11.89 -25.58 5.25
C ALA A 85 12.88 -24.95 4.26
N CYS A 86 13.50 -23.82 4.65
CA CYS A 86 14.40 -23.06 3.81
C CYS A 86 15.71 -23.83 3.50
N ALA A 87 16.13 -24.74 4.39
CA ALA A 87 17.29 -25.59 4.19
C ALA A 87 17.03 -26.83 3.31
N SER A 88 15.76 -27.14 3.03
CA SER A 88 15.35 -28.28 2.20
C SER A 88 15.53 -27.98 0.71
N PRO A 89 16.14 -28.89 -0.07
CA PRO A 89 16.15 -28.78 -1.54
C PRO A 89 14.82 -29.19 -2.18
N ALA A 90 13.92 -29.85 -1.44
CA ALA A 90 12.59 -30.21 -1.89
C ALA A 90 11.58 -29.12 -1.49
N PRO A 91 10.48 -28.94 -2.25
CA PRO A 91 9.40 -28.02 -1.86
C PRO A 91 8.94 -28.29 -0.44
N SER A 92 8.82 -27.22 0.35
CA SER A 92 8.46 -27.29 1.76
C SER A 92 7.23 -26.46 2.06
N LYS A 93 6.36 -26.97 2.94
CA LYS A 93 5.15 -26.30 3.39
C LYS A 93 5.19 -26.12 4.90
N ILE A 94 5.06 -24.89 5.37
CA ILE A 94 4.89 -24.56 6.79
C ILE A 94 3.41 -24.31 7.03
N VAL A 95 2.82 -24.95 8.04
CA VAL A 95 1.42 -24.75 8.42
C VAL A 95 1.36 -24.05 9.77
N ILE A 96 0.68 -22.90 9.79
CA ILE A 96 0.20 -22.25 11.02
C ILE A 96 -1.29 -22.59 11.12
N PRO A 97 -1.67 -23.61 11.90
CA PRO A 97 -3.05 -24.11 11.91
C PRO A 97 -4.03 -23.10 12.51
N ALA A 98 -5.32 -23.42 12.44
CA ALA A 98 -6.36 -22.60 13.06
C ALA A 98 -6.11 -22.39 14.56
N GLY A 99 -6.38 -21.19 15.04
CA GLY A 99 -6.11 -20.76 16.42
C GLY A 99 -5.63 -19.30 16.45
N THR A 100 -5.41 -18.76 17.64
CA THR A 100 -4.91 -17.39 17.81
C THR A 100 -3.54 -17.40 18.49
N PHE A 101 -2.55 -16.85 17.80
CA PHE A 101 -1.15 -16.88 18.21
C PHE A 101 -0.65 -15.47 18.49
N LEU A 102 0.09 -15.29 19.59
CA LEU A 102 0.89 -14.10 19.78
C LEU A 102 2.16 -14.22 18.94
N LEU A 103 2.50 -13.20 18.16
CA LEU A 103 3.79 -13.13 17.46
C LEU A 103 4.45 -11.80 17.77
N SER A 104 5.58 -11.80 18.47
CA SER A 104 6.31 -10.56 18.74
C SER A 104 6.98 -10.00 17.49
N ARG A 105 7.75 -10.83 16.77
CA ARG A 105 8.46 -10.43 15.54
C ARG A 105 8.98 -11.65 14.80
N ALA A 106 8.90 -11.66 13.47
CA ALA A 106 9.49 -12.71 12.63
C ALA A 106 10.25 -12.11 11.44
N VAL A 107 11.49 -12.56 11.24
CA VAL A 107 12.26 -12.31 10.01
C VAL A 107 12.59 -13.67 9.41
N LEU A 108 11.93 -13.94 8.29
CA LEU A 108 11.96 -15.18 7.53
C LEU A 108 12.93 -14.98 6.36
N GLU A 109 14.19 -15.31 6.62
CA GLU A 109 15.34 -14.99 5.76
C GLU A 109 15.66 -16.14 4.80
N GLY A 110 15.97 -15.80 3.54
CA GLY A 110 16.57 -16.68 2.55
C GLY A 110 18.08 -16.44 2.37
N PRO A 111 18.69 -16.89 1.25
CA PRO A 111 18.08 -17.68 0.19
C PRO A 111 17.71 -19.09 0.67
N CYS A 112 16.57 -19.59 0.19
CA CYS A 112 16.15 -20.97 0.44
C CYS A 112 16.65 -21.90 -0.68
N LYS A 113 16.91 -23.17 -0.34
CA LYS A 113 17.41 -24.16 -1.31
C LYS A 113 16.32 -24.69 -2.24
N GLY A 114 15.06 -24.48 -1.91
CA GLY A 114 13.90 -24.84 -2.70
C GLY A 114 12.70 -23.95 -2.36
N PRO A 115 11.59 -24.07 -3.10
CA PRO A 115 10.40 -23.28 -2.88
C PRO A 115 9.80 -23.52 -1.49
N VAL A 116 9.26 -22.46 -0.89
CA VAL A 116 8.61 -22.50 0.43
C VAL A 116 7.18 -21.97 0.33
N ASP A 117 6.23 -22.79 0.76
CA ASP A 117 4.84 -22.41 0.97
C ASP A 117 4.60 -22.18 2.47
N ILE A 118 3.98 -21.07 2.84
CA ILE A 118 3.44 -20.86 4.19
C ILE A 118 1.91 -20.79 4.14
N GLN A 119 1.26 -21.74 4.80
CA GLN A 119 -0.18 -21.83 4.92
C GLN A 119 -0.61 -21.33 6.30
N VAL A 120 -1.11 -20.10 6.35
CA VAL A 120 -1.63 -19.43 7.53
C VAL A 120 -3.13 -19.64 7.60
N GLN A 121 -3.59 -20.46 8.55
CA GLN A 121 -5.01 -20.71 8.80
C GLN A 121 -5.52 -20.01 10.07
N GLY A 122 -4.59 -19.65 10.97
CA GLY A 122 -4.90 -18.97 12.24
C GLY A 122 -4.94 -17.45 12.14
N THR A 123 -5.21 -16.82 13.29
CA THR A 123 -5.01 -15.38 13.52
C THR A 123 -3.70 -15.18 14.26
N ILE A 124 -2.80 -14.39 13.69
CA ILE A 124 -1.53 -14.00 14.27
C ILE A 124 -1.70 -12.57 14.80
N LYS A 125 -1.45 -12.35 16.09
CA LYS A 125 -1.63 -11.06 16.76
C LYS A 125 -0.30 -10.45 17.16
N ALA A 126 -0.11 -9.18 16.84
CA ALA A 126 1.02 -8.39 17.31
C ALA A 126 0.83 -7.97 18.78
N PRO A 127 1.91 -7.76 19.55
CA PRO A 127 1.85 -6.97 20.77
C PRO A 127 1.21 -5.61 20.52
N PRO A 128 0.23 -5.15 21.32
CA PRO A 128 -0.51 -3.92 21.05
C PRO A 128 0.33 -2.66 21.24
N ASP A 129 1.24 -2.62 22.23
CA ASP A 129 2.08 -1.44 22.46
C ASP A 129 3.21 -1.35 21.41
N PRO A 130 3.26 -0.30 20.58
CA PRO A 130 4.34 -0.11 19.61
C PRO A 130 5.75 -0.06 20.23
N SER A 131 5.88 0.23 21.53
CA SER A 131 7.18 0.25 22.22
C SER A 131 7.91 -1.12 22.23
N HIS A 132 7.17 -2.21 21.97
CA HIS A 132 7.74 -3.56 21.83
C HIS A 132 8.62 -3.70 20.58
N PHE A 133 8.46 -2.82 19.60
CA PHE A 133 9.18 -2.86 18.33
C PHE A 133 10.32 -1.82 18.34
N LYS A 134 11.51 -2.26 17.96
CA LYS A 134 12.71 -1.40 17.86
C LYS A 134 12.90 -0.82 16.47
N ASP A 135 12.26 -1.43 15.49
CA ASP A 135 12.30 -1.10 14.07
C ASP A 135 10.87 -1.13 13.52
N ASP A 136 10.75 -0.88 12.23
CA ASP A 136 9.49 -0.85 11.49
C ASP A 136 9.07 -2.25 10.99
N ILE A 137 9.50 -3.33 11.67
CA ILE A 137 9.32 -4.72 11.24
C ILE A 137 8.51 -5.51 12.27
N TRP A 138 7.33 -6.00 11.86
CA TRP A 138 6.64 -7.09 12.57
C TRP A 138 6.92 -8.45 11.92
N VAL A 139 6.52 -8.64 10.67
CA VAL A 139 6.79 -9.85 9.87
C VAL A 139 7.51 -9.46 8.59
N MET A 140 8.65 -10.08 8.31
CA MET A 140 9.42 -9.85 7.09
C MET A 140 9.80 -11.17 6.41
N PHE A 141 9.54 -11.26 5.12
CA PHE A 141 10.09 -12.25 4.20
C PHE A 141 11.19 -11.57 3.40
N ASN A 142 12.40 -12.13 3.40
CA ASN A 142 13.58 -11.44 2.86
C ASN A 142 14.44 -12.38 1.99
N HIS A 143 14.79 -11.93 0.77
CA HIS A 143 15.67 -12.66 -0.16
C HIS A 143 15.24 -14.09 -0.49
N ILE A 144 13.99 -14.28 -0.91
CA ILE A 144 13.42 -15.61 -1.20
C ILE A 144 13.08 -15.73 -2.69
N GLU A 145 13.37 -16.89 -3.28
CA GLU A 145 12.94 -17.27 -4.62
C GLU A 145 11.95 -18.43 -4.55
N GLY A 146 10.80 -18.31 -5.22
CA GLY A 146 9.75 -19.33 -5.20
C GLY A 146 9.03 -19.39 -3.85
N PHE A 147 8.08 -18.47 -3.65
CA PHE A 147 7.37 -18.35 -2.37
C PHE A 147 5.84 -18.30 -2.55
N THR A 148 5.11 -19.06 -1.73
CA THR A 148 3.65 -18.96 -1.67
C THR A 148 3.20 -18.64 -0.25
N MET A 149 2.27 -17.70 -0.08
CA MET A 149 1.57 -17.48 1.18
C MET A 149 0.06 -17.59 0.97
N SER A 150 -0.60 -18.44 1.75
CA SER A 150 -2.03 -18.75 1.60
C SER A 150 -2.70 -19.15 2.90
N GLY A 151 -4.00 -19.48 2.87
CA GLY A 151 -4.67 -20.26 3.92
C GLY A 151 -5.84 -19.58 4.64
N GLY A 152 -6.21 -18.35 4.27
CA GLY A 152 -7.34 -17.62 4.86
C GLY A 152 -7.03 -16.90 6.17
N GLY A 153 -5.79 -16.99 6.66
CA GLY A 153 -5.37 -16.46 7.95
C GLY A 153 -5.30 -14.94 8.03
N ILE A 154 -5.19 -14.45 9.26
CA ILE A 154 -5.24 -13.02 9.60
C ILE A 154 -3.95 -12.60 10.29
N PHE A 155 -3.32 -11.52 9.79
CA PHE A 155 -2.28 -10.78 10.51
C PHE A 155 -2.90 -9.54 11.17
N ASP A 156 -3.20 -9.63 12.46
CA ASP A 156 -3.78 -8.55 13.25
C ASP A 156 -2.69 -7.74 13.96
N GLY A 157 -2.47 -6.54 13.44
CA GLY A 157 -1.44 -5.61 13.88
C GLY A 157 -1.76 -4.85 15.17
N GLN A 158 -2.99 -4.93 15.70
CA GLN A 158 -3.39 -4.25 16.95
C GLN A 158 -2.98 -2.76 17.00
N GLY A 159 -3.31 -2.02 15.93
CA GLY A 159 -2.74 -0.71 15.61
C GLY A 159 -3.22 0.49 16.42
N ALA A 160 -4.35 0.38 17.12
CA ALA A 160 -5.06 1.53 17.71
C ALA A 160 -4.18 2.43 18.60
N LEU A 161 -3.28 1.86 19.41
CA LEU A 161 -2.38 2.63 20.27
C LEU A 161 -1.31 3.40 19.50
N ALA A 162 -0.90 2.91 18.32
CA ALA A 162 0.10 3.57 17.49
C ALA A 162 -0.50 4.80 16.77
N TRP A 163 -1.73 4.70 16.26
CA TRP A 163 -2.35 5.79 15.48
C TRP A 163 -2.46 7.10 16.29
N SER A 164 -2.80 7.02 17.58
CA SER A 164 -2.85 8.20 18.46
C SER A 164 -1.47 8.81 18.78
N LYS A 165 -0.40 8.02 18.59
CA LYS A 165 0.99 8.42 18.87
C LYS A 165 1.70 8.95 17.62
N ASN A 166 1.08 8.87 16.43
CA ASN A 166 1.68 9.35 15.19
C ASN A 166 1.67 10.89 15.11
N ASP A 167 2.85 11.49 15.16
CA ASP A 167 3.08 12.93 15.12
C ASP A 167 3.88 13.39 13.89
N CYS A 168 3.98 12.57 12.84
CA CYS A 168 4.77 12.88 11.63
C CYS A 168 4.35 14.18 10.92
N HIS A 169 3.12 14.65 11.15
CA HIS A 169 2.63 15.94 10.68
C HIS A 169 3.23 17.15 11.42
N LYS A 170 3.72 16.96 12.65
CA LYS A 170 4.33 17.99 13.51
C LYS A 170 5.85 17.90 13.55
N ASN A 171 6.38 16.69 13.51
CA ASN A 171 7.79 16.43 13.73
C ASN A 171 8.42 15.71 12.53
N LYS A 172 9.46 16.33 11.95
CA LYS A 172 10.24 15.73 10.84
C LYS A 172 10.97 14.44 11.26
N LYS A 173 11.19 14.25 12.57
CA LYS A 173 11.75 13.04 13.18
C LYS A 173 10.68 12.36 14.02
N CYS A 174 9.68 11.79 13.36
CA CYS A 174 8.60 11.06 14.04
C CYS A 174 8.95 9.60 14.28
N THR A 175 8.19 8.96 15.16
CA THR A 175 8.31 7.53 15.47
C THR A 175 7.95 6.68 14.25
N LEU A 176 8.79 5.70 13.94
CA LEU A 176 8.47 4.66 12.97
C LEU A 176 7.70 3.56 13.69
N PHE A 177 6.52 3.20 13.18
CA PHE A 177 5.76 2.06 13.68
C PHE A 177 5.95 0.84 12.78
N PRO A 178 5.81 -0.38 13.32
CA PRO A 178 6.01 -1.59 12.54
C PRO A 178 4.94 -1.74 11.46
N ILE A 179 5.41 -2.07 10.27
CA ILE A 179 4.60 -2.52 9.15
C ILE A 179 4.19 -3.96 9.41
N ASN A 180 2.94 -4.34 9.05
CA ASN A 180 2.49 -5.70 9.35
C ASN A 180 3.32 -6.75 8.62
N ILE A 181 3.41 -6.65 7.29
CA ILE A 181 4.13 -7.62 6.47
C ILE A 181 5.07 -6.89 5.50
N ARG A 182 6.32 -7.33 5.46
CA ARG A 182 7.31 -6.89 4.48
C ARG A 182 7.69 -8.03 3.56
N PHE A 183 7.70 -7.75 2.26
CA PHE A 183 8.28 -8.60 1.23
C PHE A 183 9.47 -7.85 0.63
N ASN A 184 10.66 -8.29 0.99
CA ASN A 184 11.90 -7.66 0.59
C ASN A 184 12.70 -8.61 -0.32
N PHE A 185 12.94 -8.18 -1.56
CA PHE A 185 13.77 -8.91 -2.52
C PHE A 185 13.27 -10.33 -2.82
N LEU A 186 11.95 -10.51 -2.88
CA LEU A 186 11.35 -11.76 -3.32
C LEU A 186 11.36 -11.86 -4.85
N THR A 187 11.59 -13.06 -5.36
CA THR A 187 11.44 -13.37 -6.79
C THR A 187 10.47 -14.54 -6.96
N ASN A 188 9.49 -14.41 -7.87
CA ASN A 188 8.45 -15.42 -8.11
C ASN A 188 7.67 -15.77 -6.84
N ALA A 189 6.80 -14.84 -6.43
CA ALA A 189 5.99 -14.98 -5.21
C ALA A 189 4.49 -14.86 -5.49
N TYR A 190 3.69 -15.69 -4.81
CA TYR A 190 2.23 -15.67 -4.90
C TYR A 190 1.59 -15.62 -3.50
N ILE A 191 0.92 -14.51 -3.21
CA ILE A 191 0.28 -14.23 -1.93
C ILE A 191 -1.23 -14.20 -2.20
N HIS A 192 -1.98 -15.14 -1.63
CA HIS A 192 -3.41 -15.21 -1.90
C HIS A 192 -4.24 -15.61 -0.69
N ASP A 193 -5.48 -15.13 -0.63
CA ASP A 193 -6.43 -15.44 0.46
C ASP A 193 -5.86 -15.13 1.85
N ILE A 194 -5.26 -13.95 2.02
CA ILE A 194 -4.71 -13.47 3.30
C ILE A 194 -5.36 -12.16 3.70
N THR A 195 -5.62 -12.02 5.00
CA THR A 195 -6.08 -10.76 5.58
C THR A 195 -4.98 -10.12 6.43
N THR A 196 -4.79 -8.81 6.26
CA THR A 196 -4.07 -7.95 7.21
C THR A 196 -5.05 -6.95 7.81
N LYS A 197 -4.95 -6.77 9.12
CA LYS A 197 -5.91 -6.00 9.89
C LYS A 197 -5.18 -5.08 10.87
N ASP A 198 -5.74 -3.89 11.07
CA ASP A 198 -5.35 -2.93 12.10
C ASP A 198 -3.83 -2.73 12.21
N SER A 199 -3.14 -2.54 11.08
CA SER A 199 -1.70 -2.29 11.13
C SER A 199 -1.35 -1.01 11.88
N LYS A 200 -0.22 -1.00 12.59
CA LYS A 200 0.32 0.20 13.28
C LYS A 200 0.83 1.26 12.30
N GLN A 201 1.21 0.84 11.09
CA GLN A 201 1.63 1.67 9.96
C GLN A 201 1.09 1.03 8.67
N PHE A 202 1.90 0.96 7.61
CA PHE A 202 1.52 0.27 6.38
C PHE A 202 1.18 -1.20 6.68
N ASN A 203 0.21 -1.72 5.97
CA ASN A 203 -0.15 -3.13 6.05
C ASN A 203 0.89 -3.99 5.34
N VAL A 204 1.25 -3.63 4.11
CA VAL A 204 2.22 -4.35 3.29
C VAL A 204 3.24 -3.41 2.68
N ASN A 205 4.51 -3.78 2.76
CA ASN A 205 5.60 -3.14 2.03
C ASN A 205 6.28 -4.15 1.10
N VAL A 206 6.24 -3.88 -0.21
CA VAL A 206 6.87 -4.65 -1.28
C VAL A 206 8.08 -3.88 -1.78
N LEU A 207 9.27 -4.37 -1.49
CA LEU A 207 10.52 -3.69 -1.80
C LEU A 207 11.46 -4.60 -2.58
N GLY A 208 12.00 -4.13 -3.71
CA GLY A 208 13.03 -4.90 -4.43
C GLY A 208 12.54 -6.21 -5.05
N CYS A 209 11.23 -6.41 -5.15
CA CYS A 209 10.65 -7.69 -5.56
C CYS A 209 10.55 -7.83 -7.08
N LYS A 210 10.51 -9.07 -7.57
CA LYS A 210 10.33 -9.40 -8.98
C LYS A 210 9.26 -10.47 -9.15
N ASN A 211 8.28 -10.24 -10.02
CA ASN A 211 7.21 -11.19 -10.28
C ASN A 211 6.49 -11.64 -8.99
N ILE A 212 5.84 -10.70 -8.31
CA ILE A 212 5.05 -10.95 -7.10
C ILE A 212 3.57 -10.66 -7.37
N THR A 213 2.70 -11.60 -7.03
CA THR A 213 1.25 -11.49 -7.23
C THR A 213 0.51 -11.54 -5.91
N PHE A 214 -0.43 -10.62 -5.72
CA PHE A 214 -1.43 -10.61 -4.65
C PHE A 214 -2.80 -10.90 -5.26
N GLU A 215 -3.53 -11.88 -4.72
CA GLU A 215 -4.88 -12.23 -5.20
C GLU A 215 -5.83 -12.50 -4.03
N HIS A 216 -7.07 -11.98 -4.08
CA HIS A 216 -8.02 -12.06 -2.96
C HIS A 216 -7.40 -11.61 -1.63
N PHE A 217 -6.54 -10.59 -1.69
CA PHE A 217 -5.89 -10.04 -0.50
C PHE A 217 -6.84 -9.03 0.16
N THR A 218 -6.96 -9.11 1.48
CA THR A 218 -7.86 -8.23 2.25
C THR A 218 -7.08 -7.36 3.21
N VAL A 219 -7.31 -6.05 3.16
CA VAL A 219 -6.81 -5.08 4.14
C VAL A 219 -8.00 -4.46 4.86
N THR A 220 -8.02 -4.52 6.19
CA THR A 220 -9.09 -3.93 7.00
C THR A 220 -8.52 -3.06 8.12
N ASN A 221 -8.53 -1.75 7.89
CA ASN A 221 -8.27 -0.75 8.91
C ASN A 221 -9.38 0.33 8.94
N PRO A 222 -9.59 1.01 10.07
CA PRO A 222 -10.52 2.14 10.15
C PRO A 222 -10.06 3.36 9.34
N GLU A 223 -10.98 4.17 8.81
CA GLU A 223 -10.63 5.39 8.04
C GLU A 223 -9.72 6.38 8.81
N HIS A 224 -9.80 6.40 10.14
CA HIS A 224 -9.01 7.30 10.98
C HIS A 224 -7.60 6.77 11.33
N SER A 225 -7.22 5.58 10.84
CA SER A 225 -5.90 5.00 11.12
C SER A 225 -4.80 5.64 10.27
N LEU A 226 -4.07 6.57 10.87
CA LEU A 226 -3.07 7.40 10.18
C LEU A 226 -1.92 6.56 9.58
N ASN A 227 -1.56 6.86 8.32
CA ASN A 227 -0.44 6.25 7.59
C ASN A 227 -0.50 4.73 7.52
N THR A 228 -1.70 4.22 7.28
CA THR A 228 -1.94 2.78 7.16
C THR A 228 -2.16 2.34 5.73
N ASP A 229 -1.23 2.70 4.85
CA ASP A 229 -1.25 2.29 3.44
C ASP A 229 -1.52 0.77 3.32
N GLY A 230 -2.28 0.38 2.30
CA GLY A 230 -2.61 -1.02 2.05
C GLY A 230 -1.38 -1.76 1.54
N ILE A 231 -1.13 -1.69 0.23
CA ILE A 231 0.05 -2.27 -0.41
C ILE A 231 0.94 -1.14 -0.93
N HIS A 232 2.06 -0.91 -0.24
CA HIS A 232 3.10 0.01 -0.68
C HIS A 232 4.16 -0.73 -1.51
N ILE A 233 4.49 -0.22 -2.70
CA ILE A 233 5.43 -0.83 -3.64
C ILE A 233 6.59 0.13 -3.89
N GLY A 234 7.82 -0.35 -3.79
CA GLY A 234 9.02 0.40 -4.17
C GLY A 234 10.06 -0.49 -4.82
N ARG A 235 10.78 0.06 -5.80
CA ARG A 235 11.93 -0.58 -6.49
C ARG A 235 11.66 -2.03 -6.90
N SER A 236 10.45 -2.32 -7.38
CA SER A 236 9.99 -3.66 -7.71
C SER A 236 9.53 -3.73 -9.16
N ASP A 237 9.68 -4.90 -9.79
CA ASP A 237 9.42 -5.11 -11.22
C ASP A 237 8.49 -6.32 -11.43
N GLY A 238 7.30 -6.10 -11.99
CA GLY A 238 6.30 -7.17 -12.15
C GLY A 238 5.54 -7.43 -10.86
N VAL A 239 4.81 -6.41 -10.37
CA VAL A 239 3.90 -6.55 -9.22
C VAL A 239 2.46 -6.60 -9.75
N THR A 240 1.71 -7.64 -9.37
CA THR A 240 0.32 -7.80 -9.80
C THR A 240 -0.60 -7.88 -8.58
N ILE A 241 -1.66 -7.08 -8.54
CA ILE A 241 -2.67 -7.07 -7.47
C ILE A 241 -4.04 -7.29 -8.09
N LEU A 242 -4.68 -8.41 -7.76
CA LEU A 242 -5.94 -8.87 -8.35
C LEU A 242 -7.02 -9.02 -7.29
N HIS A 243 -8.26 -8.67 -7.64
CA HIS A 243 -9.47 -9.11 -6.94
C HIS A 243 -9.42 -8.91 -5.41
N SER A 244 -8.81 -7.81 -4.98
CA SER A 244 -8.51 -7.52 -3.58
C SER A 244 -9.46 -6.46 -3.00
N GLU A 245 -9.68 -6.51 -1.68
CA GLU A 245 -10.45 -5.50 -0.94
C GLU A 245 -9.53 -4.75 0.03
N ILE A 246 -9.46 -3.43 -0.09
CA ILE A 246 -8.51 -2.61 0.65
C ILE A 246 -9.21 -1.44 1.32
N LYS A 247 -9.26 -1.48 2.66
CA LYS A 247 -9.81 -0.42 3.54
C LYS A 247 -8.73 0.09 4.47
N THR A 248 -8.46 1.38 4.43
CA THR A 248 -7.30 2.00 5.08
C THR A 248 -7.66 3.39 5.63
N GLY A 249 -6.74 3.99 6.39
CA GLY A 249 -6.76 5.43 6.67
C GLY A 249 -5.78 6.25 5.83
N ASP A 250 -5.17 5.63 4.81
CA ASP A 250 -4.26 6.26 3.85
C ASP A 250 -4.40 5.60 2.46
N ASP A 251 -3.38 5.61 1.60
CA ASP A 251 -3.45 5.05 0.24
C ASP A 251 -3.80 3.54 0.25
N CYS A 252 -4.76 3.10 -0.57
CA CYS A 252 -5.06 1.67 -0.75
C CYS A 252 -3.86 0.95 -1.38
N VAL A 253 -3.34 1.53 -2.45
CA VAL A 253 -2.13 1.08 -3.13
C VAL A 253 -1.27 2.33 -3.37
N SER A 254 -0.01 2.27 -2.99
CA SER A 254 0.94 3.36 -3.19
C SER A 254 2.23 2.87 -3.86
N LEU A 255 2.77 3.65 -4.81
CA LEU A 255 3.96 3.29 -5.58
C LEU A 255 5.06 4.34 -5.38
N GLY A 256 6.23 3.91 -4.95
CA GLY A 256 7.44 4.70 -4.82
C GLY A 256 8.37 4.58 -6.03
N ASP A 257 9.57 5.10 -5.87
CA ASP A 257 10.64 5.09 -6.87
C ASP A 257 10.98 3.68 -7.38
N GLY A 258 11.42 3.58 -8.63
CA GLY A 258 11.85 2.31 -9.24
C GLY A 258 10.78 1.25 -9.46
N SER A 259 9.50 1.56 -9.21
CA SER A 259 8.39 0.63 -9.47
C SER A 259 8.14 0.49 -10.97
N LYS A 260 8.21 -0.74 -11.49
CA LYS A 260 8.06 -1.05 -12.92
C LYS A 260 7.07 -2.19 -13.14
N ASN A 261 6.34 -2.14 -14.25
CA ASN A 261 5.44 -3.21 -14.69
C ASN A 261 4.46 -3.61 -13.57
N VAL A 262 3.68 -2.64 -13.07
CA VAL A 262 2.71 -2.87 -11.99
C VAL A 262 1.31 -2.93 -12.56
N VAL A 263 0.58 -3.99 -12.21
CA VAL A 263 -0.83 -4.20 -12.59
C VAL A 263 -1.69 -4.23 -11.35
N VAL A 264 -2.69 -3.36 -11.28
CA VAL A 264 -3.76 -3.40 -10.28
C VAL A 264 -5.07 -3.61 -11.02
N ASN A 265 -5.77 -4.71 -10.77
CA ASN A 265 -6.96 -5.06 -11.53
C ASN A 265 -8.07 -5.63 -10.65
N GLY A 266 -9.29 -5.11 -10.80
CA GLY A 266 -10.45 -5.69 -10.14
C GLY A 266 -10.50 -5.47 -8.64
N ILE A 267 -9.90 -4.39 -8.11
CA ILE A 267 -9.87 -4.14 -6.66
C ILE A 267 -11.02 -3.24 -6.21
N SER A 268 -11.47 -3.45 -4.96
CA SER A 268 -12.32 -2.51 -4.22
C SER A 268 -11.45 -1.72 -3.25
N CYS A 269 -11.34 -0.42 -3.45
CA CYS A 269 -10.54 0.48 -2.62
C CYS A 269 -11.45 1.45 -1.89
N GLY A 270 -11.33 1.49 -0.56
CA GLY A 270 -11.92 2.56 0.24
C GLY A 270 -12.73 2.08 1.44
N PRO A 271 -12.73 2.86 2.54
CA PRO A 271 -12.22 4.23 2.66
C PRO A 271 -10.68 4.33 2.66
N GLY A 272 -10.15 5.55 2.54
CA GLY A 272 -8.70 5.81 2.45
C GLY A 272 -8.33 6.98 1.52
N HIS A 273 -7.12 6.97 0.96
CA HIS A 273 -6.60 8.01 0.05
C HIS A 273 -6.55 7.61 -1.42
N GLY A 274 -7.08 6.45 -1.80
CA GLY A 274 -7.15 5.99 -3.20
C GLY A 274 -5.91 5.23 -3.65
N ILE A 275 -5.65 5.25 -4.95
CA ILE A 275 -4.49 4.62 -5.58
C ILE A 275 -3.50 5.72 -6.02
N SER A 276 -2.30 5.70 -5.47
CA SER A 276 -1.33 6.78 -5.61
C SER A 276 0.01 6.35 -6.20
N ILE A 277 0.48 7.07 -7.22
CA ILE A 277 1.86 7.01 -7.69
C ILE A 277 2.61 8.19 -7.05
N GLY A 278 3.65 7.89 -6.28
CA GLY A 278 4.50 8.82 -5.55
C GLY A 278 4.28 8.79 -4.03
N SER A 279 4.83 9.74 -3.27
CA SER A 279 5.42 10.99 -3.77
C SER A 279 6.79 10.80 -4.41
N LEU A 280 6.97 11.31 -5.63
CA LEU A 280 8.22 11.24 -6.37
C LEU A 280 9.08 12.51 -6.21
N GLY A 281 10.39 12.33 -6.36
CA GLY A 281 11.40 13.38 -6.45
C GLY A 281 11.88 13.94 -5.12
N LYS A 282 11.57 13.28 -4.00
CA LYS A 282 12.01 13.70 -2.67
C LYS A 282 13.49 13.40 -2.45
N PHE A 283 13.96 12.27 -2.98
CA PHE A 283 15.31 11.78 -2.75
C PHE A 283 16.17 11.87 -4.01
N GLN A 284 17.47 12.04 -3.81
CA GLN A 284 18.43 12.02 -4.90
C GLN A 284 18.62 10.58 -5.38
N GLY A 285 18.60 10.37 -6.71
CA GLY A 285 18.86 9.07 -7.31
C GLY A 285 17.66 8.12 -7.31
N GLU A 286 16.44 8.63 -7.14
CA GLU A 286 15.22 7.85 -7.37
C GLU A 286 15.22 7.23 -8.78
N GLU A 287 14.87 5.95 -8.85
CA GLU A 287 14.77 5.23 -10.12
C GLU A 287 13.46 5.55 -10.85
N PRO A 288 13.43 5.46 -12.20
CA PRO A 288 12.21 5.68 -12.98
C PRO A 288 11.06 4.77 -12.57
N VAL A 289 9.84 5.34 -12.58
CA VAL A 289 8.58 4.60 -12.45
C VAL A 289 7.97 4.42 -13.84
N ALA A 290 7.64 3.20 -14.25
CA ALA A 290 7.10 2.97 -15.59
C ALA A 290 6.24 1.71 -15.74
N GLY A 291 5.32 1.71 -16.70
CA GLY A 291 4.50 0.54 -17.02
C GLY A 291 3.50 0.23 -15.93
N ILE A 292 2.65 1.20 -15.60
CA ILE A 292 1.64 1.08 -14.55
C ILE A 292 0.27 0.95 -15.21
N LYS A 293 -0.47 -0.12 -14.91
CA LYS A 293 -1.84 -0.33 -15.36
C LYS A 293 -2.76 -0.53 -14.17
N ILE A 294 -3.73 0.35 -14.01
CA ILE A 294 -4.77 0.26 -12.98
C ILE A 294 -6.11 0.17 -13.70
N ALA A 295 -6.79 -0.97 -13.58
CA ALA A 295 -7.98 -1.27 -14.36
C ALA A 295 -9.11 -1.90 -13.54
N ASN A 296 -10.36 -1.73 -13.98
CA ASN A 296 -11.54 -2.43 -13.43
C ASN A 296 -11.71 -2.24 -11.91
N CYS A 297 -11.40 -1.06 -11.39
CA CYS A 297 -11.43 -0.79 -9.95
C CYS A 297 -12.72 -0.07 -9.54
N THR A 298 -13.16 -0.31 -8.30
CA THR A 298 -14.16 0.53 -7.64
C THR A 298 -13.51 1.26 -6.48
N ILE A 299 -13.60 2.59 -6.47
CA ILE A 299 -13.00 3.44 -5.44
C ILE A 299 -14.13 4.18 -4.72
N THR A 300 -14.27 3.94 -3.41
CA THR A 300 -15.46 4.34 -2.64
C THR A 300 -15.08 5.11 -1.38
N ASN A 301 -15.70 6.25 -1.11
CA ASN A 301 -15.51 7.04 0.12
C ASN A 301 -14.02 7.33 0.43
N THR A 302 -13.24 7.64 -0.61
CA THR A 302 -11.82 7.99 -0.46
C THR A 302 -11.59 9.49 -0.63
N MET A 303 -10.48 9.98 -0.09
CA MET A 303 -10.01 11.34 -0.32
C MET A 303 -9.62 11.57 -1.79
N ASN A 304 -9.04 10.57 -2.45
CA ASN A 304 -8.65 10.64 -3.86
C ASN A 304 -9.03 9.37 -4.59
N GLY A 305 -9.24 9.45 -5.90
CA GLY A 305 -9.41 8.28 -6.75
C GLY A 305 -8.05 7.75 -7.19
N VAL A 306 -7.63 8.15 -8.39
CA VAL A 306 -6.29 7.89 -8.92
C VAL A 306 -5.46 9.16 -8.88
N ARG A 307 -4.24 9.05 -8.31
CA ARG A 307 -3.39 10.19 -8.01
C ARG A 307 -1.95 9.97 -8.45
N ILE A 308 -1.35 10.96 -9.10
CA ILE A 308 0.10 11.05 -9.32
C ILE A 308 0.61 12.26 -8.56
N LYS A 309 1.59 12.09 -7.66
CA LYS A 309 2.11 13.14 -6.78
C LYS A 309 3.63 13.25 -6.86
N SER A 310 4.16 14.46 -7.08
CA SER A 310 5.60 14.74 -7.03
C SER A 310 5.89 16.02 -6.28
N TRP A 311 7.01 16.05 -5.55
CA TRP A 311 7.43 17.21 -4.79
C TRP A 311 7.77 18.41 -5.69
N PRO A 312 7.51 19.66 -5.27
CA PRO A 312 8.17 20.82 -5.85
C PRO A 312 9.65 20.83 -5.44
N ALA A 313 10.47 21.63 -6.13
CA ALA A 313 11.93 21.67 -5.92
C ALA A 313 12.60 20.29 -5.93
N SER A 314 12.02 19.34 -6.68
CA SER A 314 12.42 17.94 -6.61
C SER A 314 13.81 17.69 -7.19
N TYR A 315 14.40 16.55 -6.82
CA TYR A 315 15.46 15.96 -7.64
C TYR A 315 14.90 15.56 -9.02
N PRO A 316 15.73 15.53 -10.08
CA PRO A 316 15.31 15.05 -11.40
C PRO A 316 14.90 13.58 -11.35
N GLY A 317 13.88 13.24 -12.14
CA GLY A 317 13.42 11.86 -12.31
C GLY A 317 12.34 11.77 -13.37
N THR A 318 11.85 10.57 -13.62
CA THR A 318 10.85 10.31 -14.67
C THR A 318 9.79 9.33 -14.18
N ALA A 319 8.53 9.61 -14.50
CA ALA A 319 7.47 8.61 -14.42
C ALA A 319 6.66 8.62 -15.72
N SER A 320 6.47 7.44 -16.31
CA SER A 320 5.86 7.34 -17.64
C SER A 320 5.05 6.08 -17.85
N ASP A 321 4.24 6.01 -18.90
CA ASP A 321 3.51 4.79 -19.28
C ASP A 321 2.59 4.33 -18.14
N MET A 322 1.65 5.22 -17.78
CA MET A 322 0.72 5.03 -16.66
C MET A 322 -0.72 5.15 -17.15
N HIS A 323 -1.48 4.07 -17.01
CA HIS A 323 -2.80 3.92 -17.62
C HIS A 323 -3.83 3.53 -16.56
N PHE A 324 -4.89 4.34 -16.45
CA PHE A 324 -6.00 4.19 -15.51
C PHE A 324 -7.28 4.00 -16.31
N GLU A 325 -7.89 2.82 -16.23
CA GLU A 325 -8.95 2.40 -17.17
C GLU A 325 -10.11 1.73 -16.43
N ASP A 326 -11.34 1.96 -16.88
CA ASP A 326 -12.53 1.27 -16.37
C ASP A 326 -12.70 1.39 -14.84
N ILE A 327 -12.66 2.63 -14.32
CA ILE A 327 -12.73 2.90 -12.88
C ILE A 327 -14.08 3.50 -12.51
N THR A 328 -14.74 2.90 -11.52
CA THR A 328 -15.97 3.44 -10.93
C THR A 328 -15.62 4.19 -9.64
N MET A 329 -16.03 5.44 -9.56
CA MET A 329 -15.87 6.31 -8.40
C MET A 329 -17.21 6.40 -7.67
N ASP A 330 -17.21 6.17 -6.36
CA ASP A 330 -18.37 6.36 -5.49
C ASP A 330 -18.00 7.29 -4.33
N ASN A 331 -18.53 8.51 -4.36
CA ASN A 331 -18.33 9.51 -3.32
C ASN A 331 -16.84 9.80 -3.04
N VAL A 332 -16.06 9.99 -4.10
CA VAL A 332 -14.60 10.23 -4.02
C VAL A 332 -14.29 11.72 -4.03
N SER A 333 -13.56 12.24 -3.05
CA SER A 333 -13.37 13.70 -2.91
C SER A 333 -12.60 14.32 -4.08
N ASN A 334 -11.54 13.66 -4.56
CA ASN A 334 -10.76 14.10 -5.70
C ASN A 334 -10.48 12.92 -6.66
N PRO A 335 -11.41 12.61 -7.59
CA PRO A 335 -11.35 11.40 -8.43
C PRO A 335 -10.07 11.25 -9.28
N ILE A 336 -9.65 12.29 -10.01
CA ILE A 336 -8.49 12.22 -10.91
C ILE A 336 -7.53 13.35 -10.57
N ILE A 337 -6.30 13.02 -10.15
CA ILE A 337 -5.28 14.02 -9.79
C ILE A 337 -3.92 13.72 -10.42
N ILE A 338 -3.33 14.74 -11.02
CA ILE A 338 -1.88 14.93 -11.13
C ILE A 338 -1.52 16.16 -10.30
N ASP A 339 -0.66 15.99 -9.30
CA ASP A 339 -0.20 17.05 -8.40
C ASP A 339 1.34 17.10 -8.38
N GLN A 340 1.91 17.96 -9.23
CA GLN A 340 3.34 18.25 -9.22
C GLN A 340 3.71 19.42 -8.27
N GLN A 341 2.82 19.79 -7.36
CA GLN A 341 3.01 20.77 -6.30
C GLN A 341 2.82 20.13 -4.91
N TYR A 342 2.93 18.80 -4.83
CA TYR A 342 2.62 18.03 -3.62
C TYR A 342 3.47 18.50 -2.43
N CYS A 343 2.80 19.12 -1.46
CA CYS A 343 3.43 19.82 -0.34
C CYS A 343 2.76 19.43 0.99
N PRO A 344 2.98 18.20 1.47
CA PRO A 344 2.36 17.76 2.71
C PRO A 344 2.76 18.69 3.86
N TRP A 345 1.76 19.13 4.63
CA TRP A 345 1.89 20.02 5.77
C TRP A 345 2.55 21.38 5.46
N ASN A 346 2.54 21.82 4.19
CA ASN A 346 3.21 23.04 3.73
C ASN A 346 4.72 23.08 4.01
N GLN A 347 5.37 21.90 4.10
CA GLN A 347 6.80 21.78 4.40
C GLN A 347 7.63 21.54 3.14
N CYS A 348 7.52 22.41 2.14
CA CYS A 348 8.23 22.30 0.86
C CYS A 348 8.61 23.69 0.30
N ASP A 349 9.42 23.74 -0.76
CA ASP A 349 9.73 24.97 -1.49
C ASP A 349 8.92 25.07 -2.79
N LEU A 350 7.81 25.81 -2.75
CA LEU A 350 6.93 26.03 -3.90
C LEU A 350 7.50 27.02 -4.93
N LYS A 351 8.63 27.69 -4.66
CA LYS A 351 9.22 28.65 -5.63
C LYS A 351 9.82 27.93 -6.83
N ASN A 352 10.24 26.70 -6.65
CA ASN A 352 10.87 25.89 -7.68
C ASN A 352 9.91 24.78 -8.12
N PRO A 353 9.61 24.64 -9.42
CA PRO A 353 8.70 23.62 -9.90
C PRO A 353 9.29 22.21 -9.72
N SER A 354 8.44 21.18 -9.75
CA SER A 354 8.89 19.79 -9.81
C SER A 354 9.74 19.53 -11.05
N ARG A 355 10.80 18.72 -10.88
CA ARG A 355 11.72 18.26 -11.93
C ARG A 355 11.45 16.79 -12.32
N ILE A 356 10.33 16.23 -11.87
CA ILE A 356 9.85 14.92 -12.33
C ILE A 356 9.17 15.10 -13.69
N LYS A 357 9.73 14.48 -14.73
CA LYS A 357 9.10 14.45 -16.05
C LYS A 357 8.00 13.39 -16.07
N LEU A 358 6.77 13.82 -16.35
CA LEU A 358 5.60 12.96 -16.52
C LEU A 358 5.25 12.83 -18.00
N SER A 359 5.16 11.59 -18.50
CA SER A 359 4.80 11.39 -19.91
C SER A 359 4.04 10.10 -20.21
N ASN A 360 3.23 10.09 -21.28
CA ASN A 360 2.44 8.94 -21.71
C ASN A 360 1.51 8.44 -20.59
N ILE A 361 0.49 9.23 -20.29
CA ILE A 361 -0.47 8.96 -19.20
C ILE A 361 -1.86 8.96 -19.78
N SER A 362 -2.70 7.97 -19.44
CA SER A 362 -4.10 7.98 -19.86
C SER A 362 -5.08 7.69 -18.75
N PHE A 363 -6.20 8.43 -18.76
CA PHE A 363 -7.38 8.18 -17.95
C PHE A 363 -8.54 7.85 -18.88
N LYS A 364 -9.07 6.63 -18.82
CA LYS A 364 -10.09 6.14 -19.78
C LYS A 364 -11.27 5.49 -19.06
N ASN A 365 -12.49 5.79 -19.50
CA ASN A 365 -13.72 5.20 -18.97
C ASN A 365 -13.80 5.29 -17.43
N ILE A 366 -13.61 6.50 -16.89
CA ILE A 366 -13.70 6.77 -15.45
C ILE A 366 -15.02 7.48 -15.18
N ARG A 367 -15.87 6.85 -14.35
CA ARG A 367 -17.26 7.29 -14.16
C ARG A 367 -17.71 7.25 -12.71
N GLY A 368 -18.75 8.00 -12.37
CA GLY A 368 -19.45 7.92 -11.08
C GLY A 368 -19.57 9.26 -10.36
N THR A 369 -19.40 9.25 -9.05
CA THR A 369 -19.69 10.41 -8.19
C THR A 369 -18.43 10.91 -7.46
N ALA A 370 -18.27 12.22 -7.47
CA ALA A 370 -17.28 12.94 -6.68
C ALA A 370 -17.94 13.50 -5.42
N ALA A 371 -17.19 13.56 -4.32
CA ALA A 371 -17.59 14.26 -3.10
C ALA A 371 -17.11 15.73 -3.09
N GLY A 372 -16.18 16.09 -3.97
CA GLY A 372 -15.68 17.45 -4.16
C GLY A 372 -16.01 18.01 -5.55
N LYS A 373 -16.17 19.33 -5.63
CA LYS A 373 -16.47 20.03 -6.89
C LYS A 373 -15.38 19.83 -7.95
N GLU A 374 -14.12 19.85 -7.55
CA GLU A 374 -12.97 19.72 -8.45
C GLU A 374 -12.68 18.24 -8.75
N ALA A 375 -13.47 17.67 -9.66
CA ALA A 375 -13.42 16.24 -9.96
C ALA A 375 -12.14 15.80 -10.71
N VAL A 376 -11.54 16.71 -11.49
CA VAL A 376 -10.31 16.47 -12.25
C VAL A 376 -9.31 17.61 -12.01
N LYS A 377 -8.10 17.26 -11.55
CA LYS A 377 -7.01 18.22 -11.30
C LYS A 377 -5.74 17.74 -12.01
N LEU A 378 -5.28 18.48 -13.01
CA LEU A 378 -4.07 18.16 -13.76
C LEU A 378 -3.05 19.29 -13.58
N PHE A 379 -2.41 19.32 -12.41
CA PHE A 379 -1.41 20.32 -12.05
C PHE A 379 -0.01 19.84 -12.38
N CYS A 380 0.37 20.02 -13.65
CA CYS A 380 1.70 19.68 -14.12
C CYS A 380 2.70 20.81 -13.86
N SER A 381 3.98 20.44 -13.83
CA SER A 381 5.09 21.33 -13.56
C SER A 381 5.25 22.38 -14.65
N ALA A 382 5.47 23.65 -14.26
CA ALA A 382 5.77 24.72 -15.22
C ALA A 382 7.16 24.55 -15.86
N GLY A 383 8.10 23.91 -15.16
CA GLY A 383 9.45 23.64 -15.68
C GLY A 383 9.52 22.35 -16.52
N PHE A 384 8.60 21.41 -16.27
CA PHE A 384 8.50 20.12 -16.96
C PHE A 384 7.02 19.79 -17.21
N PRO A 385 6.37 20.47 -18.17
CA PRO A 385 4.97 20.20 -18.52
C PRO A 385 4.72 18.71 -18.80
N CYS A 386 3.51 18.22 -18.50
CA CYS A 386 3.19 16.83 -18.79
C CYS A 386 3.07 16.60 -20.30
N GLU A 387 3.65 15.52 -20.79
CA GLU A 387 3.67 15.18 -22.23
C GLU A 387 2.80 13.95 -22.53
N GLY A 388 1.96 14.01 -23.55
CA GLY A 388 1.17 12.84 -23.97
C GLY A 388 0.15 12.37 -22.91
N VAL A 389 -0.58 13.31 -22.32
CA VAL A 389 -1.72 13.00 -21.43
C VAL A 389 -2.97 12.82 -22.29
N GLU A 390 -3.71 11.73 -22.07
CA GLU A 390 -4.98 11.45 -22.76
C GLU A 390 -6.11 11.27 -21.73
N LEU A 391 -7.26 11.88 -22.00
CA LEU A 391 -8.50 11.63 -21.26
C LEU A 391 -9.59 11.19 -22.24
N ALA A 392 -10.19 10.04 -21.99
CA ALA A 392 -11.26 9.50 -22.81
C ALA A 392 -12.42 9.02 -21.94
N ASP A 393 -13.65 9.36 -22.31
CA ASP A 393 -14.86 8.87 -21.65
C ASP A 393 -14.85 9.08 -20.13
N ILE A 394 -14.69 10.35 -19.73
CA ILE A 394 -14.77 10.79 -18.33
C ILE A 394 -16.20 11.22 -18.02
N ASP A 395 -16.80 10.64 -16.98
CA ASP A 395 -18.17 10.93 -16.54
C ASP A 395 -18.31 10.99 -15.03
N LEU A 396 -17.85 12.09 -14.44
CA LEU A 396 -17.81 12.35 -13.02
C LEU A 396 -18.83 13.44 -12.67
N THR A 397 -19.75 13.09 -11.77
CA THR A 397 -20.80 14.01 -11.30
C THR A 397 -20.53 14.44 -9.88
N TYR A 398 -20.85 15.69 -9.57
CA TYR A 398 -20.86 16.23 -8.22
C TYR A 398 -22.21 16.93 -8.01
N THR A 399 -22.92 16.56 -6.94
CA THR A 399 -24.28 17.03 -6.64
C THR A 399 -24.33 17.91 -5.39
N GLY A 400 -23.18 18.35 -4.89
CA GLY A 400 -23.12 19.23 -3.72
C GLY A 400 -23.51 20.68 -4.03
N PRO A 401 -23.54 21.54 -2.99
CA PRO A 401 -24.11 22.89 -3.07
C PRO A 401 -23.30 23.85 -3.95
N ASP A 402 -22.04 23.53 -4.26
CA ASP A 402 -21.12 24.44 -4.95
C ASP A 402 -21.29 24.45 -6.49
N GLY A 403 -22.32 23.78 -7.00
CA GLY A 403 -22.62 23.63 -8.43
C GLY A 403 -22.07 22.31 -9.01
N PRO A 404 -22.06 22.15 -10.34
CA PRO A 404 -21.61 20.91 -10.97
C PRO A 404 -20.09 20.69 -10.81
N ALA A 405 -19.65 19.45 -11.07
CA ALA A 405 -18.24 19.10 -11.12
C ALA A 405 -17.48 19.99 -12.12
N ILE A 406 -16.22 20.26 -11.83
CA ILE A 406 -15.31 21.03 -12.69
C ILE A 406 -13.97 20.31 -12.86
N SER A 407 -13.21 20.75 -13.87
CA SER A 407 -11.80 20.37 -14.03
C SER A 407 -10.89 21.60 -13.94
N GLN A 408 -9.65 21.40 -13.49
CA GLN A 408 -8.60 22.43 -13.48
C GLN A 408 -7.30 21.84 -14.02
N CYS A 409 -6.60 22.60 -14.87
CA CYS A 409 -5.40 22.14 -15.54
C CYS A 409 -4.35 23.24 -15.63
N SER A 410 -3.08 22.88 -15.42
CA SER A 410 -1.93 23.77 -15.63
C SER A 410 -0.78 23.02 -16.27
N ASN A 411 -0.12 23.63 -17.25
CA ASN A 411 1.06 23.08 -17.93
C ASN A 411 0.83 21.69 -18.54
N VAL A 412 -0.36 21.49 -19.12
CA VAL A 412 -0.74 20.27 -19.82
C VAL A 412 -1.70 20.62 -20.96
N SER A 413 -1.61 19.89 -22.06
CA SER A 413 -2.54 19.98 -23.19
C SER A 413 -3.02 18.56 -23.51
N PRO A 414 -4.02 18.06 -22.77
CA PRO A 414 -4.43 16.68 -22.90
C PRO A 414 -5.15 16.45 -24.23
N LYS A 415 -4.95 15.27 -24.80
CA LYS A 415 -5.79 14.78 -25.90
C LYS A 415 -7.11 14.30 -25.31
N LEU A 416 -8.22 14.86 -25.80
CA LEU A 416 -9.57 14.54 -25.33
C LEU A 416 -10.31 13.72 -26.39
N SER A 417 -11.08 12.73 -25.95
CA SER A 417 -11.96 11.94 -26.83
C SER A 417 -13.17 11.39 -26.08
N GLY A 418 -14.25 11.07 -26.79
CA GLY A 418 -15.46 10.55 -26.14
C GLY A 418 -16.11 11.53 -25.16
N LYS A 419 -16.80 11.02 -24.14
CA LYS A 419 -17.53 11.85 -23.17
C LYS A 419 -16.58 12.63 -22.26
N GLN A 420 -16.90 13.91 -21.99
CA GLN A 420 -16.14 14.80 -21.13
C GLN A 420 -17.09 15.50 -20.15
N ASN A 421 -17.41 14.82 -19.05
CA ASN A 421 -18.18 15.36 -17.95
C ASN A 421 -17.37 15.20 -16.65
N PRO A 422 -16.87 16.28 -16.03
CA PRO A 422 -17.00 17.67 -16.47
C PRO A 422 -16.20 17.99 -17.74
N PRO A 423 -16.44 19.14 -18.42
CA PRO A 423 -15.56 19.61 -19.48
C PRO A 423 -14.12 19.70 -19.00
N ILE A 424 -13.19 19.05 -19.72
CA ILE A 424 -11.78 18.96 -19.30
C ILE A 424 -10.99 20.18 -19.78
N CYS A 425 -10.28 20.81 -18.85
CA CYS A 425 -9.42 21.99 -19.06
C CYS A 425 -10.12 23.18 -19.74
N ALA A 426 -11.45 23.28 -19.63
CA ALA A 426 -12.24 24.34 -20.27
C ALA A 426 -12.13 25.70 -19.57
N ALA A 427 -11.67 25.74 -18.31
CA ALA A 427 -11.35 26.95 -17.58
C ALA A 427 -9.83 27.07 -17.39
N PRO A 428 -9.22 28.26 -17.56
CA PRO A 428 -7.84 28.47 -17.13
C PRO A 428 -7.74 28.17 -15.63
N ALA A 429 -6.71 27.43 -15.21
CA ALA A 429 -6.46 27.23 -13.78
C ALA A 429 -6.44 28.59 -13.09
N ALA A 430 -7.27 28.76 -12.06
CA ALA A 430 -7.20 29.96 -11.25
C ALA A 430 -5.78 30.07 -10.72
N THR A 431 -5.10 31.19 -11.00
CA THR A 431 -3.85 31.52 -10.35
C THR A 431 -4.15 31.71 -8.87
N SER A 432 -4.02 30.66 -8.06
CA SER A 432 -4.07 30.83 -6.62
C SER A 432 -2.74 31.46 -6.19
N PRO A 433 -2.75 32.67 -5.59
CA PRO A 433 -1.58 33.13 -4.86
C PRO A 433 -1.38 32.15 -3.70
N GLY A 434 -0.14 31.74 -3.43
CA GLY A 434 0.17 30.70 -2.44
C GLY A 434 -0.68 30.81 -1.16
N GLY A 435 -1.49 29.79 -0.88
CA GLY A 435 -2.53 29.90 0.14
C GLY A 435 -3.27 28.60 0.44
N GLN A 436 -2.65 27.78 1.29
CA GLN A 436 -3.30 26.99 2.36
C GLN A 436 -4.38 25.96 1.97
N ALA A 437 -3.95 24.69 1.86
CA ALA A 437 -4.76 23.60 2.38
C ALA A 437 -4.76 23.71 3.93
N GLY A 438 -5.86 24.21 4.49
CA GLY A 438 -6.14 24.03 5.91
C GLY A 438 -6.31 22.53 6.23
N PRO A 439 -6.06 22.09 7.47
CA PRO A 439 -6.26 20.71 7.85
C PRO A 439 -7.72 20.32 7.57
N ALA A 440 -7.91 19.10 7.04
CA ALA A 440 -9.21 18.49 6.90
C ALA A 440 -9.97 18.66 8.23
N LYS A 441 -11.08 19.43 8.21
CA LYS A 441 -12.05 19.34 9.29
C LYS A 441 -12.53 17.90 9.28
N ALA A 442 -12.30 17.20 10.39
CA ALA A 442 -13.01 15.96 10.69
C ALA A 442 -14.49 16.18 10.40
N SER A 443 -15.11 15.24 9.69
CA SER A 443 -16.56 15.20 9.49
C SER A 443 -17.26 15.50 10.82
N PRO A 444 -18.27 16.39 10.86
CA PRO A 444 -19.09 16.51 12.05
C PRO A 444 -19.76 15.16 12.26
N GLY A 445 -19.47 14.55 13.41
CA GLY A 445 -20.11 13.31 13.83
C GLY A 445 -21.62 13.41 13.63
N GLY A 446 -22.19 12.35 13.05
CA GLY A 446 -23.62 12.19 12.91
C GLY A 446 -24.29 12.48 14.25
N LYS A 447 -25.19 13.47 14.26
CA LYS A 447 -26.09 13.71 15.37
C LYS A 447 -26.90 12.43 15.60
N ALA A 448 -26.59 11.72 16.67
CA ALA A 448 -27.53 10.76 17.23
C ALA A 448 -28.80 11.53 17.65
N SER A 449 -29.95 11.10 17.12
CA SER A 449 -31.25 11.53 17.65
C SER A 449 -31.42 11.04 19.09
N PRO A 450 -32.04 11.83 19.99
CA PRO A 450 -32.31 11.39 21.34
C PRO A 450 -33.55 10.47 21.34
N GLY A 451 -33.31 9.16 21.40
CA GLY A 451 -34.35 8.16 21.67
C GLY A 451 -34.49 7.92 23.17
N GLY A 452 -35.67 8.22 23.70
CA GLY A 452 -36.39 7.43 24.71
C GLY A 452 -35.68 7.07 26.02
N GLN A 453 -36.07 7.79 27.08
CA GLN A 453 -35.86 7.40 28.47
C GLN A 453 -36.41 5.99 28.76
N ALA A 454 -35.56 5.11 29.30
CA ALA A 454 -35.97 3.98 30.12
C ALA A 454 -35.30 4.14 31.49
N GLY A 455 -36.11 4.39 32.52
CA GLY A 455 -35.63 4.68 33.88
C GLY A 455 -35.13 3.44 34.63
N PRO A 456 -34.24 3.60 35.63
CA PRO A 456 -33.88 2.52 36.52
C PRO A 456 -34.83 2.43 37.73
N SER A 457 -35.36 1.23 37.93
CA SER A 457 -36.10 0.76 39.09
C SER A 457 -35.25 0.79 40.36
N LYS A 458 -35.82 1.38 41.42
CA LYS A 458 -35.28 1.42 42.78
C LYS A 458 -35.21 0.02 43.40
N ALA A 459 -34.10 -0.29 44.07
CA ALA A 459 -34.02 -1.29 45.12
C ALA A 459 -33.72 -0.60 46.46
N SER A 460 -34.54 -0.89 47.47
CA SER A 460 -34.23 -0.77 48.90
C SER A 460 -34.34 -2.16 49.50
N PRO A 461 -33.54 -2.48 50.52
CA PRO A 461 -34.18 -2.53 51.84
C PRO A 461 -33.29 -1.99 52.96
N GLY A 462 -33.90 -1.22 53.86
CA GLY A 462 -33.35 -0.88 55.16
C GLY A 462 -34.36 -1.24 56.25
N GLY A 463 -33.89 -1.92 57.30
CA GLY A 463 -34.65 -2.07 58.53
C GLY A 463 -34.43 -3.39 59.27
N LYS A 464 -33.50 -3.42 60.22
CA LYS A 464 -33.66 -4.21 61.46
C LYS A 464 -33.17 -3.39 62.64
N ALA A 465 -34.09 -3.16 63.56
CA ALA A 465 -33.89 -2.57 64.88
C ALA A 465 -33.48 -3.66 65.89
N SER A 466 -32.69 -3.25 66.88
CA SER A 466 -32.41 -3.97 68.12
C SER A 466 -33.59 -3.90 69.09
N PRO A 467 -33.67 -4.84 70.06
CA PRO A 467 -34.24 -4.54 71.36
C PRO A 467 -33.34 -4.96 72.54
N GLY A 468 -33.33 -4.16 73.61
CA GLY A 468 -33.26 -4.66 74.98
C GLY A 468 -34.70 -4.62 75.56
N ALA A 469 -35.09 -5.30 76.64
CA ALA A 469 -34.36 -6.03 77.67
C ALA A 469 -35.36 -6.93 78.45
N THR A 470 -34.82 -7.93 79.16
CA THR A 470 -35.23 -8.52 80.46
C THR A 470 -36.68 -8.93 80.79
N ALA A 471 -36.73 -10.09 81.47
CA ALA A 471 -37.81 -10.80 82.18
C ALA A 471 -38.57 -11.86 81.36
#